data_AF-A0A9P0D5W4-F1
#
_entry.id   AF-A0A9P0D5W4-F1
#
_cell.length_a   1.000
_cell.length_b   1.000
_cell.length_c   1.000
_cell.angle_alpha   90.00
_cell.angle_beta   90.00
_cell.angle_gamma   90.00
#
_symmetry.space_group_name_H-M   'P 1'
#
loop_
_entity.id
_entity.type
_entity.pdbx_description
1 polymer ?
#
loop_
_entity_poly.entity_id
_entity_poly.type
_entity_poly.pdbx_seq_one_letter_code
_entity_poly.pdbx_strand_id
1 'polypeptide(L)'
;MVRNYQRRTQKGADGERYSREALIHAAEDVKNSNKSMYAAAKFYNIPKSTLRHYIKGTRETGILAKEGHRGGEKNALTKEAEEQLVSTLNTMQKWGYGLSRQETLDLGQGHVDPKRLLFFEYGYHSQPQTLYCD
;
A
#
# COMPACT_ATOMS: atom_id res chain seq x y z
N MET A 1 -5.01 21.38 1.62
CA MET A 1 -6.46 21.09 1.54
C MET A 1 -6.62 19.71 0.91
N VAL A 2 -7.18 18.73 1.63
CA VAL A 2 -7.32 17.34 1.14
C VAL A 2 -8.49 17.27 0.16
N ARG A 3 -8.27 16.67 -1.01
CA ARG A 3 -9.31 16.47 -2.03
C ARG A 3 -10.35 15.49 -1.51
N ASN A 4 -11.55 15.98 -1.19
CA ASN A 4 -12.67 15.13 -0.78
C ASN A 4 -13.37 14.56 -2.03
N TYR A 5 -12.78 13.54 -2.65
CA TYR A 5 -13.34 12.91 -3.85
C TYR A 5 -14.50 11.98 -3.50
N GLN A 6 -15.72 12.37 -3.87
CA GLN A 6 -16.88 11.48 -3.88
C GLN A 6 -17.11 10.92 -5.28
N ARG A 7 -17.14 9.59 -5.39
CA ARG A 7 -17.31 8.90 -6.67
C ARG A 7 -18.77 9.04 -7.13
N ARG A 8 -18.98 9.51 -8.37
CA ARG A 8 -20.31 9.67 -8.98
C ARG A 8 -21.09 8.37 -9.25
N THR A 9 -20.42 7.21 -9.20
CA THR A 9 -21.05 5.91 -9.51
C THR A 9 -20.85 4.92 -8.38
N GLN A 10 -21.96 4.36 -7.90
CA GLN A 10 -21.96 3.18 -7.03
C GLN A 10 -21.86 1.93 -7.92
N LYS A 11 -20.63 1.51 -8.24
CA LYS A 11 -20.37 0.26 -8.95
C LYS A 11 -19.54 -0.67 -8.07
N GLY A 12 -20.06 -1.86 -7.77
CA GLY A 12 -19.31 -2.96 -7.13
C GLY A 12 -20.03 -3.56 -5.94
N ALA A 13 -19.28 -4.27 -5.09
CA ALA A 13 -19.81 -4.87 -3.85
C ALA A 13 -20.29 -3.82 -2.83
N ASP A 14 -19.68 -2.62 -2.88
CA ASP A 14 -20.05 -1.49 -2.03
C ASP A 14 -21.22 -0.67 -2.63
N GLY A 15 -21.74 -1.07 -3.79
CA GLY A 15 -22.85 -0.43 -4.50
C GLY A 15 -23.92 -1.47 -4.86
N GLU A 16 -24.58 -1.99 -3.83
CA GLU A 16 -25.90 -2.64 -3.83
C GLU A 16 -26.15 -3.88 -4.71
N ARG A 17 -25.23 -4.25 -5.62
CA ARG A 17 -25.45 -5.34 -6.58
C ARG A 17 -25.10 -6.73 -6.08
N TYR A 18 -24.10 -6.88 -5.21
CA TYR A 18 -23.69 -8.16 -4.64
C TYR A 18 -22.85 -7.97 -3.38
N SER A 19 -23.00 -8.84 -2.38
CA SER A 19 -22.17 -8.81 -1.18
C SER A 19 -20.72 -9.22 -1.48
N ARG A 20 -19.77 -8.74 -0.66
CA ARG A 20 -18.37 -9.17 -0.70
C ARG A 20 -18.24 -10.66 -0.37
N GLU A 21 -19.01 -11.16 0.58
CA GLU A 21 -19.01 -12.57 0.98
C GLU A 21 -19.47 -13.45 -0.18
N ALA A 22 -20.53 -13.03 -0.87
CA ALA A 22 -21.02 -13.72 -2.06
C ALA A 22 -19.95 -13.80 -3.16
N LEU A 23 -19.11 -12.77 -3.31
CA LEU A 23 -17.99 -12.79 -4.27
C LEU A 23 -16.90 -13.79 -3.90
N ILE A 24 -16.59 -13.93 -2.61
CA ILE A 24 -15.60 -14.89 -2.10
C ILE A 24 -16.11 -16.32 -2.33
N HIS A 25 -17.33 -16.62 -1.88
CA HIS A 25 -17.94 -17.94 -2.06
C HIS A 25 -18.11 -18.32 -3.53
N ALA A 26 -18.53 -17.37 -4.38
CA ALA A 26 -18.61 -17.61 -5.82
C ALA A 26 -17.25 -17.93 -6.45
N ALA A 27 -16.17 -17.30 -5.98
CA ALA A 27 -14.83 -17.57 -6.46
C ALA A 27 -14.31 -18.93 -5.98
N GLU A 28 -14.59 -19.32 -4.74
CA GLU A 28 -14.27 -20.64 -4.18
C GLU A 28 -15.01 -21.75 -4.92
N ASP A 29 -16.31 -21.60 -5.16
CA ASP A 29 -17.11 -22.58 -5.92
C ASP A 29 -16.58 -22.80 -7.34
N VAL A 30 -16.07 -21.76 -7.98
CA VAL A 30 -15.47 -21.86 -9.32
C VAL A 30 -14.07 -22.49 -9.26
N LYS A 31 -13.26 -22.15 -8.24
CA LYS A 31 -11.92 -22.74 -8.04
C LYS A 31 -11.99 -24.24 -7.71
N ASN A 32 -12.92 -24.62 -6.84
CA ASN A 32 -13.17 -26.01 -6.44
C ASN A 32 -13.90 -26.82 -7.51
N SER A 33 -14.19 -26.22 -8.67
CA SER A 33 -14.93 -26.84 -9.77
C SER A 33 -16.35 -27.32 -9.40
N ASN A 34 -16.92 -26.82 -8.30
CA ASN A 34 -18.30 -27.11 -7.88
C ASN A 34 -19.33 -26.54 -8.87
N LYS A 35 -19.04 -25.36 -9.44
CA LYS A 35 -19.90 -24.66 -10.39
C LYS A 35 -19.09 -24.08 -11.54
N SER A 36 -19.66 -24.10 -12.74
CA SER A 36 -19.10 -23.35 -13.86
C SER A 36 -19.19 -21.84 -13.58
N MET A 37 -18.30 -21.06 -14.18
CA MET A 37 -18.28 -19.60 -14.01
C MET A 37 -19.62 -18.93 -14.41
N TYR A 38 -20.35 -19.53 -15.36
CA TYR A 38 -21.68 -19.06 -15.74
C TYR A 38 -22.74 -19.42 -14.69
N ALA A 39 -22.70 -20.65 -14.16
CA ALA A 39 -23.60 -21.08 -13.10
C ALA A 39 -23.40 -20.26 -11.81
N ALA A 40 -22.15 -20.02 -11.42
CA ALA A 40 -21.81 -19.18 -10.27
C ALA A 40 -22.26 -17.72 -10.47
N ALA A 41 -22.07 -17.15 -11.66
CA ALA A 41 -22.53 -15.79 -11.98
C ALA A 41 -24.04 -15.62 -11.81
N LYS A 42 -24.82 -16.62 -12.26
CA LYS A 42 -26.28 -16.61 -12.15
C LYS A 42 -26.74 -16.85 -10.70
N PHE A 43 -26.10 -17.78 -9.99
CA PHE A 43 -26.48 -18.14 -8.62
C PHE A 43 -26.22 -17.01 -7.62
N TYR A 44 -25.04 -16.41 -7.68
CA TYR A 44 -24.63 -15.35 -6.74
C TYR A 44 -25.01 -13.94 -7.25
N ASN A 45 -25.68 -13.83 -8.40
CA ASN A 45 -26.01 -12.57 -9.08
C ASN A 45 -24.79 -11.65 -9.32
N ILE A 46 -23.64 -12.26 -9.65
CA ILE A 46 -22.38 -11.54 -9.86
C ILE A 46 -22.06 -11.55 -11.35
N PRO A 47 -21.75 -10.39 -11.98
CA PRO A 47 -21.35 -10.37 -13.38
C PRO A 47 -20.15 -11.29 -13.65
N LYS A 48 -20.23 -12.09 -14.71
CA LYS A 48 -19.16 -13.02 -15.13
C LYS A 48 -17.80 -12.33 -15.27
N SER A 49 -17.79 -11.10 -15.79
CA SER A 49 -16.56 -10.30 -15.92
C SER A 49 -15.93 -10.03 -14.55
N THR A 50 -16.74 -9.70 -13.54
CA THR A 50 -16.29 -9.48 -12.16
C THR A 50 -15.66 -10.74 -11.57
N LEU A 51 -16.32 -11.90 -11.68
CA LEU A 51 -15.75 -13.17 -11.21
C LEU A 51 -14.43 -13.49 -11.92
N ARG A 52 -14.38 -13.32 -13.25
CA ARG A 52 -13.16 -13.53 -14.03
C ARG A 52 -12.02 -12.62 -13.58
N HIS A 53 -12.28 -11.34 -13.35
CA HIS A 53 -11.27 -10.39 -12.87
C HIS A 53 -10.79 -10.70 -11.46
N TYR A 54 -11.69 -11.20 -10.61
CA TYR A 54 -11.37 -11.63 -9.24
C TYR A 54 -10.48 -12.88 -9.25
N ILE A 55 -10.82 -13.88 -10.07
CA ILE A 55 -10.04 -15.13 -10.21
C ILE A 55 -8.67 -14.85 -10.82
N LYS A 56 -8.59 -13.97 -11.83
CA LYS A 56 -7.33 -13.57 -12.48
C LYS A 56 -6.45 -12.65 -11.62
N GLY A 57 -6.92 -12.18 -10.46
CA GLY A 57 -6.19 -11.24 -9.61
C GLY A 57 -6.02 -9.84 -10.21
N THR A 58 -6.66 -9.52 -11.33
CA THR A 58 -6.59 -8.18 -11.96
C THR A 58 -7.32 -7.12 -11.13
N ARG A 59 -8.31 -7.54 -10.36
CA ARG A 59 -8.82 -6.78 -9.23
C ARG A 59 -8.38 -7.59 -8.03
N GLU A 60 -7.30 -7.17 -7.39
CA GLU A 60 -6.79 -7.79 -6.18
C GLU A 60 -7.97 -8.06 -5.24
N THR A 61 -7.99 -9.26 -4.68
CA THR A 61 -8.89 -9.73 -3.62
C THR A 61 -9.36 -8.53 -2.80
N GLY A 62 -10.66 -8.21 -2.82
CA GLY A 62 -11.23 -7.00 -2.23
C GLY A 62 -10.97 -6.78 -0.73
N ILE A 63 -10.24 -7.70 -0.09
CA ILE A 63 -9.58 -7.58 1.20
C ILE A 63 -8.50 -6.47 1.14
N LEU A 64 -7.66 -6.42 0.10
CA LEU A 64 -6.62 -5.40 -0.10
C LEU A 64 -7.16 -4.06 -0.64
N ALA A 65 -8.38 -4.03 -1.17
CA ALA A 65 -9.00 -2.82 -1.69
C ALA A 65 -9.31 -1.76 -0.59
N LYS A 66 -9.30 -2.15 0.68
CA LYS A 66 -9.36 -1.20 1.82
C LYS A 66 -8.03 -0.45 2.03
N GLU A 67 -6.93 -0.94 1.45
CA GLU A 67 -5.57 -0.46 1.70
C GLU A 67 -4.99 0.28 0.48
N GLY A 68 -5.87 0.92 -0.31
CA GLY A 68 -5.45 1.81 -1.39
C GLY A 68 -5.20 1.15 -2.75
N HIS A 69 -5.22 -0.19 -2.84
CA HIS A 69 -5.01 -0.89 -4.12
C HIS A 69 -6.28 -0.94 -4.98
N ARG A 70 -6.73 0.23 -5.45
CA ARG A 70 -7.78 0.35 -6.48
C ARG A 70 -7.16 0.64 -7.83
N GLY A 71 -6.55 -0.38 -8.46
CA GLY A 71 -6.15 -0.35 -9.86
C GLY A 71 -5.22 0.81 -10.23
N GLY A 72 -4.42 1.28 -9.27
CA GLY A 72 -3.32 2.22 -9.44
C GLY A 72 -1.99 1.51 -9.24
N GLU A 73 -0.91 2.24 -9.46
CA GLU A 73 0.45 1.78 -9.16
C GLU A 73 0.54 1.30 -7.70
N LYS A 74 1.31 0.24 -7.46
CA LYS A 74 1.55 -0.25 -6.09
C LYS A 74 2.23 0.86 -5.31
N ASN A 75 1.91 1.00 -4.02
CA ASN A 75 2.62 1.94 -3.15
C ASN A 75 4.13 1.63 -3.23
N ALA A 76 4.94 2.67 -3.37
CA ALA A 76 6.40 2.52 -3.44
C ALA A 76 6.98 1.92 -2.14
N LEU A 77 6.29 2.14 -1.02
CA LEU A 77 6.63 1.59 0.29
C LEU A 77 5.71 0.42 0.64
N THR A 78 6.29 -0.62 1.24
CA THR A 78 5.53 -1.66 1.92
C THR A 78 5.00 -1.11 3.26
N LYS A 79 3.91 -1.69 3.77
CA LYS A 79 3.34 -1.23 5.04
C LYS A 79 4.28 -1.35 6.22
N GLU A 80 5.08 -2.41 6.25
CA GLU A 80 6.11 -2.59 7.27
C GLU A 80 7.12 -1.44 7.25
N ALA A 81 7.53 -1.00 6.06
CA ALA A 81 8.44 0.14 5.91
C ALA A 81 7.79 1.47 6.31
N GLU A 82 6.50 1.66 5.99
CA GLU A 82 5.73 2.83 6.42
C GLU A 82 5.62 2.90 7.95
N GLU A 83 5.31 1.79 8.62
CA GLU A 83 5.21 1.71 10.08
C GLU A 83 6.54 2.02 10.76
N GLN A 84 7.64 1.48 10.24
CA GLN A 84 8.98 1.77 10.73
C GLN A 84 9.30 3.27 10.60
N LEU A 85 9.04 3.88 9.44
CA LEU A 85 9.28 5.29 9.20
C LEU A 85 8.44 6.18 10.13
N VAL A 86 7.18 5.85 10.36
CA VAL A 86 6.34 6.59 11.32
C VAL A 86 6.89 6.45 12.73
N SER A 87 7.33 5.27 13.12
CA SER A 87 7.90 5.03 14.45
C SER A 87 9.17 5.86 14.69
N THR A 88 10.07 5.94 13.70
CA THR A 88 11.32 6.70 13.82
C THR A 88 11.04 8.20 13.91
N LEU A 89 10.15 8.73 13.07
CA LEU A 89 9.74 10.14 13.13
C LEU A 89 9.11 10.52 14.47
N ASN A 90 8.19 9.69 14.99
CA ASN A 90 7.57 9.93 16.29
C ASN A 90 8.58 9.88 17.44
N THR A 91 9.54 8.96 17.36
CA THR A 91 10.62 8.85 18.34
C THR A 91 11.46 10.13 18.30
N MET A 92 11.97 10.52 17.13
CA MET A 92 12.79 11.73 16.96
C MET A 92 12.07 13.01 17.44
N GLN A 93 10.78 13.15 17.13
CA GLN A 93 9.96 14.25 17.62
C GLN A 93 9.86 14.27 19.15
N LYS A 94 9.64 13.10 19.79
CA LYS A 94 9.58 12.98 21.25
C LYS A 94 10.89 13.41 21.92
N TRP A 95 12.03 13.17 21.29
CA TRP A 95 13.36 13.56 21.79
C TRP A 95 13.74 15.01 21.42
N GLY A 96 12.86 15.77 20.78
CA GLY A 96 13.08 17.17 20.44
C GLY A 96 13.92 17.42 19.18
N TYR A 97 14.22 16.37 18.40
CA TYR A 97 14.85 16.51 17.10
C TYR A 97 13.77 16.87 16.07
N GLY A 98 13.59 18.17 15.85
CA GLY A 98 12.76 18.68 14.76
C GLY A 98 13.46 18.45 13.43
N LEU A 99 13.05 17.39 12.70
CA LEU A 99 13.58 17.13 11.37
C LEU A 99 13.14 18.22 10.40
N SER A 100 14.09 18.71 9.62
CA SER A 100 13.79 19.51 8.45
C SER A 100 13.07 18.65 7.40
N ARG A 101 12.34 19.33 6.52
CA ARG A 101 11.66 18.67 5.39
C ARG A 101 12.63 17.84 4.52
N GLN A 102 13.88 18.28 4.37
CA GLN A 102 14.88 17.58 3.57
C GLN A 102 15.30 16.25 4.22
N GLU A 103 15.62 16.27 5.52
CA GLU A 103 16.01 15.06 6.24
C GLU A 103 14.88 14.02 6.29
N THR A 104 13.63 14.48 6.39
CA THR A 104 12.45 13.61 6.35
C THR A 104 12.31 12.91 4.99
N LEU A 105 12.60 13.63 3.89
CA LEU A 105 12.56 13.08 2.54
C LEU A 105 13.72 12.11 2.29
N ASP A 106 14.91 12.42 2.80
CA ASP A 106 16.07 11.53 2.69
C ASP A 106 15.86 10.21 3.45
N LEU A 107 15.29 10.28 4.66
CA LEU A 107 14.89 9.10 5.43
C LEU A 107 13.85 8.26 4.65
N GLY A 108 12.82 8.90 4.10
CA GLY A 108 11.82 8.23 3.28
C GLY A 108 12.40 7.56 2.03
N GLN A 109 13.32 8.24 1.34
CA GLN A 109 13.97 7.70 0.16
C GLN A 109 14.84 6.48 0.49
N GLY A 110 15.46 6.44 1.68
CA GLY A 110 16.23 5.27 2.15
C GLY A 110 15.39 3.99 2.30
N HIS A 111 14.12 4.14 2.66
CA HIS A 111 13.18 3.01 2.74
C HIS A 111 12.66 2.54 1.38
N VAL A 112 12.70 3.40 0.35
CA VAL A 112 12.38 3.03 -1.04
C VAL A 112 13.58 2.38 -1.73
N ASP A 113 14.79 2.93 -1.53
CA ASP A 113 16.03 2.50 -2.14
C ASP A 113 17.11 2.18 -1.08
N PRO A 114 17.20 0.94 -0.56
CA PRO A 114 18.09 0.59 0.55
C PRO A 114 19.58 0.74 0.22
N LYS A 115 19.95 0.79 -1.07
CA LYS A 115 21.34 1.03 -1.51
C LYS A 115 21.84 2.46 -1.22
N ARG A 116 20.93 3.40 -0.93
CA ARG A 116 21.25 4.81 -0.68
C ARG A 116 21.57 5.10 0.79
N LEU A 117 21.10 4.26 1.73
CA LEU A 117 21.39 4.39 3.16
C LEU A 117 22.87 4.16 3.51
N LEU A 118 23.61 3.44 2.68
CA LEU A 118 25.04 3.19 2.86
C LEU A 118 25.91 4.46 2.78
N PHE A 119 25.37 5.59 2.33
CA PHE A 119 26.10 6.87 2.32
C PHE A 119 26.01 7.64 3.63
N PHE A 120 25.02 7.36 4.49
CA PHE A 120 24.83 8.12 5.73
C PHE A 120 25.68 7.58 6.89
N GLU A 121 25.99 6.27 6.90
CA GLU A 121 26.87 5.67 7.91
C GLU A 121 28.34 6.09 7.77
N TYR A 122 28.77 6.60 6.61
CA TYR A 122 30.14 7.05 6.35
C TYR A 122 30.33 8.58 6.36
N GLY A 123 29.33 9.36 6.80
CA GLY A 123 29.34 10.82 6.73
C GLY A 123 29.72 11.57 8.01
N TYR A 124 29.86 10.87 9.15
CA TYR A 124 30.19 11.50 10.43
C TYR A 124 31.43 10.84 11.04
N HIS A 125 32.63 11.07 10.50
CA HIS A 125 33.87 11.00 11.29
C HIS A 125 35.01 11.80 10.65
N SER A 126 35.57 12.71 11.45
CA SER A 126 36.83 13.47 11.29
C SER A 126 36.87 14.64 10.30
N GLN A 127 36.52 15.84 10.80
CA GLN A 127 37.35 17.01 10.47
C GLN A 127 38.69 16.82 11.23
N PRO A 128 39.86 16.82 10.56
CA PRO A 128 41.12 16.92 11.28
C PRO A 128 41.18 18.30 11.94
N GLN A 129 41.27 18.33 13.27
CA GLN A 129 41.64 19.54 14.01
C GLN A 129 43.04 19.96 13.54
N THR A 130 43.12 21.00 12.72
CA THR A 130 44.36 21.73 12.52
C THR A 130 44.65 22.48 13.82
N LEU A 131 45.48 21.88 14.67
CA LEU A 131 46.13 22.57 15.79
C LEU A 131 47.04 23.64 15.19
N TYR A 132 46.63 24.90 15.32
CA TYR A 132 47.55 26.02 15.30
C TYR A 132 48.39 25.94 16.58
N CYS A 133 49.70 25.79 16.42
CA CYS A 133 50.68 26.13 17.45
C CYS A 133 51.46 27.35 16.95
N ASP A 134 51.51 28.38 17.79
CA ASP A 134 52.36 29.58 17.67
C ASP A 134 53.87 29.23 17.71
#